data_AF-A0A212CL01-F1
#
_entry.id   AF-A0A212CL01-F1
#
_cell.length_a   1.000
_cell.length_b   1.000
_cell.length_c   1.000
_cell.angle_alpha   90.00
_cell.angle_beta   90.00
_cell.angle_gamma   90.00
#
_symmetry.space_group_name_H-M   'P 1'
#
loop_
_entity.id
_entity.type
_entity.pdbx_description
1 polymer ?
#
loop_
_entity_poly.entity_id
_entity_poly.type
_entity_poly.pdbx_seq_one_letter_code
_entity_poly.pdbx_strand_id
1 'polypeptide(L)'
;MDANDDPEEDHLTSYDVQLSIQESIEASKTVFYPERFVPLSDQNRKLVEAIQQGHILELQECVKYKHALDEADEKGWFPLHEAVVQPVQQILEVVLDASYKTLWEFKTSDGETPLTLAVKAGLVENVRTLLEKGVWPNTKNDKGETPLLL
;
A
#
# COMPACT_ATOMS: atom_id res chain seq x y z
N MET A 1 43.96 -5.48 -45.75
CA MET A 1 42.97 -4.40 -46.00
C MET A 1 41.86 -4.66 -45.02
N ASP A 2 41.92 -3.90 -43.95
CA ASP A 2 41.32 -4.17 -42.66
C ASP A 2 39.79 -4.13 -42.72
N ALA A 3 39.17 -5.13 -42.10
CA ALA A 3 37.79 -5.06 -41.67
C ALA A 3 37.76 -4.19 -40.41
N ASN A 4 37.13 -3.02 -40.51
CA ASN A 4 36.70 -2.27 -39.34
C ASN A 4 35.55 -3.06 -38.71
N ASP A 5 35.90 -3.94 -37.77
CA ASP A 5 34.98 -4.59 -36.85
C ASP A 5 34.82 -3.62 -35.67
N ASP A 6 33.70 -2.89 -35.69
CA ASP A 6 33.36 -1.86 -34.71
C ASP A 6 32.83 -2.56 -33.43
N PRO A 7 33.52 -2.49 -32.28
CA PRO A 7 33.15 -3.26 -31.09
C PRO A 7 32.07 -2.59 -30.23
N GLU A 8 31.39 -1.54 -30.70
CA GLU A 8 30.47 -0.73 -29.88
C GLU A 8 28.99 -1.16 -29.93
N GLU A 9 28.59 -2.17 -30.71
CA GLU A 9 27.16 -2.54 -30.89
C GLU A 9 26.55 -3.42 -29.78
N ASP A 10 27.37 -4.14 -28.98
CA ASP A 10 26.87 -5.09 -27.97
C ASP A 10 26.64 -4.47 -26.57
N HIS A 11 27.21 -3.29 -26.30
CA HIS A 11 27.03 -2.61 -25.01
C HIS A 11 25.72 -1.84 -24.94
N LEU A 12 25.25 -1.30 -26.07
CA LEU A 12 24.01 -0.54 -26.14
C LEU A 12 22.78 -1.45 -25.98
N THR A 13 22.78 -2.61 -26.65
CA THR A 13 21.70 -3.60 -26.52
C THR A 13 21.61 -4.23 -25.14
N SER A 14 22.75 -4.50 -24.47
CA SER A 14 22.72 -4.96 -23.08
C SER A 14 22.21 -3.89 -22.11
N TYR A 15 22.50 -2.62 -22.38
CA TYR A 15 22.01 -1.50 -21.58
C TYR A 15 20.51 -1.29 -21.76
N ASP A 16 20.01 -1.38 -22.99
CA ASP A 16 18.58 -1.21 -23.30
C ASP A 16 17.73 -2.34 -22.70
N VAL A 17 18.24 -3.57 -22.72
CA VAL A 17 17.59 -4.71 -22.05
C VAL A 17 17.61 -4.52 -20.53
N GLN A 18 18.71 -4.04 -19.95
CA GLN A 18 18.77 -3.72 -18.53
C GLN A 18 17.82 -2.59 -18.16
N LEU A 19 17.70 -1.55 -18.98
CA LEU A 19 16.79 -0.43 -18.76
C LEU A 19 15.33 -0.89 -18.84
N SER A 20 14.98 -1.73 -19.82
CA SER A 20 13.62 -2.26 -19.94
C SER A 20 13.24 -3.21 -18.79
N ILE A 21 14.20 -4.01 -18.30
CA ILE A 21 14.02 -4.84 -17.09
C ILE A 21 13.91 -3.94 -15.85
N GLN A 22 14.74 -2.91 -15.73
CA GLN A 22 14.70 -1.94 -14.63
C GLN A 22 13.37 -1.20 -14.61
N GLU A 23 12.89 -0.68 -15.75
CA GLU A 23 11.60 -0.03 -15.90
C GLU A 23 10.44 -0.98 -15.60
N SER A 24 10.53 -2.25 -16.00
CA SER A 24 9.51 -3.26 -15.66
C SER A 24 9.54 -3.64 -14.17
N ILE A 25 10.71 -3.65 -13.54
CA ILE A 25 10.88 -3.83 -12.08
C ILE A 25 10.38 -2.57 -11.35
N GLU A 26 10.58 -1.39 -11.90
CA GLU A 26 10.09 -0.11 -11.38
C GLU A 26 8.62 0.14 -11.64
N ALA A 27 8.01 -0.52 -12.63
CA ALA A 27 6.57 -0.52 -12.88
C ALA A 27 5.83 -1.57 -12.03
N SER A 28 6.51 -2.68 -11.69
CA SER A 28 5.99 -3.71 -10.78
C SER A 28 6.20 -3.35 -9.30
N LYS A 29 7.17 -2.49 -8.99
CA LYS A 29 7.05 -1.55 -7.88
C LYS A 29 5.95 -0.59 -8.29
N THR A 30 4.76 -0.67 -7.73
CA THR A 30 3.77 0.39 -7.93
C THR A 30 4.32 1.67 -7.29
N VAL A 31 5.11 2.42 -8.05
CA VAL A 31 5.47 3.79 -7.76
C VAL A 31 4.16 4.57 -7.84
N PHE A 32 3.72 5.08 -6.71
CA PHE A 32 2.60 6.02 -6.63
C PHE A 32 2.94 7.22 -7.52
N TYR A 33 2.34 7.30 -8.70
CA TYR A 33 2.38 8.48 -9.56
C TYR A 33 1.34 9.47 -9.03
N PRO A 34 1.74 10.58 -8.39
CA PRO A 34 0.80 11.55 -7.81
C PRO A 34 -0.01 12.31 -8.87
N GLU A 35 0.27 12.11 -10.16
CA GLU A 35 -0.24 12.89 -11.29
C GLU A 35 -1.49 12.29 -11.94
N ARG A 36 -2.12 11.28 -11.33
CA ARG A 36 -3.40 10.74 -11.80
C ARG A 36 -4.34 10.55 -10.60
N PHE A 37 -4.85 11.66 -10.07
CA PHE A 37 -5.99 11.65 -9.14
C PHE A 37 -7.17 10.98 -9.84
N VAL A 38 -7.31 9.66 -9.65
CA VAL A 38 -8.52 8.93 -10.01
C VAL A 38 -9.55 9.32 -8.95
N PRO A 39 -10.70 9.90 -9.32
CA PRO A 39 -11.75 10.18 -8.36
C PRO A 39 -12.14 8.89 -7.63
N LEU A 40 -12.18 8.94 -6.29
CA LEU A 40 -12.66 7.82 -5.47
C LEU A 40 -14.02 7.36 -5.97
N SER A 41 -14.16 6.06 -6.18
CA SER A 41 -15.43 5.47 -6.54
C SER A 41 -16.44 5.70 -5.42
N ASP A 42 -17.73 5.78 -5.78
CA ASP A 42 -18.80 5.82 -4.76
C ASP A 42 -18.76 4.59 -3.84
N GLN A 43 -18.19 3.49 -4.32
CA GLN A 43 -18.01 2.26 -3.57
C GLN A 43 -16.90 2.39 -2.51
N ASN A 44 -15.77 3.01 -2.85
CA ASN A 44 -14.73 3.35 -1.87
C ASN A 44 -15.26 4.33 -0.82
N ARG A 45 -15.99 5.38 -1.22
CA ARG A 45 -16.57 6.34 -0.27
C ARG A 45 -17.47 5.65 0.75
N LYS A 46 -18.38 4.77 0.29
CA LYS A 46 -19.27 4.00 1.17
C LYS A 46 -18.51 3.02 2.07
N LEU A 47 -17.48 2.38 1.53
CA LEU A 47 -16.62 1.47 2.29
C LEU A 47 -15.92 2.22 3.44
N VAL A 48 -15.28 3.36 3.15
CA VAL A 48 -14.59 4.19 4.14
C VAL A 48 -15.57 4.75 5.17
N GLU A 49 -16.76 5.18 4.75
CA GLU A 49 -17.82 5.63 5.66
C GLU A 49 -18.24 4.51 6.63
N ALA A 50 -18.44 3.28 6.13
CA ALA A 50 -18.77 2.13 6.97
C ALA A 50 -17.66 1.79 7.98
N ILE A 51 -16.38 1.96 7.59
CA ILE A 51 -15.22 1.82 8.50
C ILE A 51 -15.27 2.87 9.59
N GLN A 52 -15.46 4.15 9.23
CA GLN A 52 -15.48 5.28 10.17
C GLN A 52 -16.63 5.22 11.16
N GLN A 53 -17.81 4.76 10.72
CA GLN A 53 -18.99 4.61 11.58
C GLN A 53 -19.00 3.27 12.35
N GLY A 54 -18.11 2.33 12.01
CA GLY A 54 -18.07 1.00 12.58
C GLY A 54 -19.26 0.11 12.23
N HIS A 55 -19.88 0.35 11.08
CA HIS A 55 -21.01 -0.44 10.59
C HIS A 55 -20.54 -1.75 9.95
N ILE A 56 -20.27 -2.76 10.77
CA ILE A 56 -19.70 -4.04 10.32
C ILE A 56 -20.54 -4.73 9.22
N LEU A 57 -21.88 -4.67 9.30
CA LEU A 57 -22.75 -5.28 8.29
C LEU A 57 -22.63 -4.60 6.92
N GLU A 58 -22.59 -3.27 6.91
CA GLU A 58 -22.41 -2.49 5.68
C GLU A 58 -21.01 -2.67 5.12
N LEU A 59 -20.02 -2.74 6.00
CA LEU A 59 -18.63 -3.03 5.65
C LEU A 59 -18.51 -4.39 4.94
N GLN A 60 -19.15 -5.44 5.46
CA GLN A 60 -19.16 -6.79 4.85
C GLN A 60 -19.74 -6.80 3.43
N GLU A 61 -20.73 -5.95 3.14
CA GLU A 61 -21.26 -5.77 1.80
C GLU A 61 -20.30 -4.97 0.91
N CYS A 62 -19.67 -3.93 1.45
CA CYS A 62 -18.75 -3.06 0.69
C CYS A 62 -17.43 -3.76 0.31
N VAL A 63 -16.88 -4.62 1.18
CA VAL A 63 -15.61 -5.34 0.91
C VAL A 63 -15.70 -6.36 -0.24
N LYS A 64 -16.90 -6.66 -0.73
CA LYS A 64 -17.10 -7.49 -1.94
C LYS A 64 -16.51 -6.82 -3.18
N TYR A 65 -16.43 -5.49 -3.19
CA TYR A 65 -15.88 -4.70 -4.26
C TYR A 65 -14.38 -4.49 -4.05
N LYS A 66 -13.57 -5.50 -4.39
CA LYS A 66 -12.12 -5.52 -4.12
C LYS A 66 -11.35 -4.31 -4.66
N HIS A 67 -11.79 -3.73 -5.78
CA HIS A 67 -11.16 -2.52 -6.34
C HIS A 67 -11.25 -1.32 -5.39
N ALA A 68 -12.34 -1.20 -4.63
CA ALA A 68 -12.54 -0.11 -3.69
C ALA A 68 -11.54 -0.13 -2.52
N LEU A 69 -10.93 -1.29 -2.23
CA LEU A 69 -9.90 -1.44 -1.18
C LEU A 69 -8.52 -0.94 -1.63
N ASP A 70 -8.30 -0.79 -2.94
CA ASP A 70 -7.05 -0.35 -3.57
C ASP A 70 -7.12 1.11 -4.04
N GLU A 71 -8.15 1.83 -3.60
CA GLU A 71 -8.32 3.25 -3.89
C GLU A 71 -7.86 4.07 -2.68
N ALA A 72 -6.88 4.93 -2.89
CA ALA A 72 -6.37 5.86 -1.88
C ALA A 72 -6.99 7.24 -2.04
N ASP A 73 -7.27 7.91 -0.92
CA ASP A 73 -7.72 9.30 -0.92
C ASP A 73 -6.57 10.29 -1.25
N GLU A 74 -6.87 11.59 -1.17
CA GLU A 74 -5.92 12.67 -1.44
C GLU A 74 -4.70 12.70 -0.50
N LYS A 75 -4.76 11.99 0.64
CA LYS A 75 -3.68 11.84 1.61
C LYS A 75 -2.93 10.51 1.46
N GLY A 76 -3.22 9.74 0.41
CA GLY A 76 -2.69 8.40 0.21
C GLY A 76 -3.28 7.38 1.19
N TRP A 77 -4.42 7.67 1.83
CA TRP A 77 -5.07 6.72 2.73
C TRP A 77 -5.90 5.72 1.94
N PHE A 78 -5.38 4.50 1.88
CA PHE A 78 -6.17 3.31 1.57
C PHE A 78 -7.13 2.99 2.73
N PRO A 79 -8.25 2.30 2.48
CA PRO A 79 -9.19 1.86 3.52
C PRO A 79 -8.55 1.07 4.67
N LEU A 80 -7.43 0.38 4.41
CA LEU A 80 -6.68 -0.28 5.48
C LEU A 80 -6.08 0.71 6.50
N HIS A 81 -5.59 1.87 6.07
CA HIS A 81 -5.09 2.91 6.98
C HIS A 81 -6.21 3.41 7.90
N GLU A 82 -7.41 3.63 7.35
CA GLU A 82 -8.58 4.02 8.12
C GLU A 82 -9.00 2.91 9.11
N ALA A 83 -9.03 1.65 8.66
CA ALA A 83 -9.42 0.52 9.49
C ALA A 83 -8.48 0.30 10.69
N VAL A 84 -7.17 0.52 10.50
CA VAL A 84 -6.17 0.30 11.55
C VAL A 84 -6.30 1.30 12.71
N VAL A 85 -6.77 2.52 12.45
CA VAL A 85 -6.96 3.54 13.49
C VAL A 85 -8.32 3.41 14.19
N GLN A 86 -9.15 2.44 13.81
CA GLN A 86 -10.43 2.19 14.46
C GLN A 86 -10.27 1.37 15.76
N PRO A 87 -10.97 1.73 16.85
CA PRO A 87 -10.92 0.99 18.11
C PRO A 87 -11.62 -0.39 18.02
N VAL A 88 -12.48 -0.59 17.02
CA VAL A 88 -13.21 -1.85 16.82
C VAL A 88 -12.35 -2.78 15.98
N GLN A 89 -11.63 -3.69 16.64
CA GLN A 89 -10.73 -4.67 16.00
C GLN A 89 -11.37 -5.45 14.85
N GLN A 90 -12.66 -5.77 14.96
CA GLN A 90 -13.37 -6.54 13.93
C GLN A 90 -13.41 -5.81 12.57
N ILE A 91 -13.36 -4.48 12.55
CA ILE A 91 -13.27 -3.69 11.30
C ILE A 91 -11.94 -3.98 10.61
N LEU A 92 -10.84 -3.96 11.37
CA LEU A 92 -9.52 -4.27 10.86
C LEU A 92 -9.45 -5.70 10.30
N GLU A 93 -10.00 -6.68 11.02
CA GLU A 93 -10.02 -8.07 10.57
C GLU A 93 -10.76 -8.23 9.24
N VAL A 94 -11.96 -7.65 9.13
CA VAL A 94 -12.77 -7.72 7.89
C VAL A 94 -12.03 -7.08 6.71
N VAL A 95 -11.38 -5.92 6.93
CA VAL A 95 -10.64 -5.24 5.87
C VAL A 95 -9.37 -6.01 5.49
N LEU A 96 -8.61 -6.52 6.46
CA LEU A 96 -7.40 -7.33 6.20
C LEU A 96 -7.73 -8.59 5.41
N ASP A 97 -8.77 -9.32 5.81
CA ASP A 97 -9.19 -10.56 5.14
C ASP A 97 -9.71 -10.30 3.73
N ALA A 98 -10.23 -9.11 3.47
CA ALA A 98 -10.68 -8.72 2.14
C ALA A 98 -9.58 -8.11 1.26
N SER A 99 -8.57 -7.47 1.84
CA SER A 99 -7.54 -6.71 1.11
C SER A 99 -6.47 -7.59 0.46
N TYR A 100 -5.75 -7.03 -0.51
CA TYR A 100 -4.53 -7.64 -1.03
C TYR A 100 -3.36 -7.38 -0.07
N LYS A 101 -2.54 -8.41 0.19
CA LYS A 101 -1.39 -8.29 1.10
C LYS A 101 -0.38 -7.23 0.69
N THR A 102 -0.31 -6.90 -0.60
CA THR A 102 0.56 -5.83 -1.13
C THR A 102 0.22 -4.46 -0.53
N LEU A 103 -1.03 -4.23 -0.13
CA LEU A 103 -1.50 -2.98 0.45
C LEU A 103 -1.03 -2.78 1.90
N TRP A 104 -0.57 -3.83 2.57
CA TRP A 104 -0.26 -3.79 4.02
C TRP A 104 1.03 -3.02 4.33
N GLU A 105 1.86 -2.77 3.32
CA GLU A 105 3.11 -2.01 3.43
C GLU A 105 3.05 -0.67 2.69
N PHE A 106 1.90 -0.33 2.09
CA PHE A 106 1.74 0.95 1.42
C PHE A 106 1.80 2.08 2.42
N LYS A 107 2.36 3.21 1.98
CA LYS A 107 2.54 4.39 2.81
C LYS A 107 1.50 5.43 2.47
N THR A 108 1.03 6.15 3.49
CA THR A 108 0.30 7.40 3.28
C THR A 108 1.23 8.48 2.71
N SER A 109 0.68 9.63 2.32
CA SER A 109 1.48 10.79 1.90
C SER A 109 2.39 11.35 3.00
N ASP A 110 2.10 11.05 4.26
CA ASP A 110 2.98 11.36 5.40
C ASP A 110 4.06 10.30 5.64
N GLY A 111 4.10 9.27 4.79
CA GLY A 111 5.06 8.18 4.86
C GLY A 111 4.72 7.09 5.87
N GLU A 112 3.52 7.11 6.46
CA GLU A 112 3.12 6.17 7.51
C GLU A 112 2.63 4.87 6.91
N THR A 113 3.04 3.74 7.50
CA THR A 113 2.49 2.42 7.15
C THR A 113 1.26 2.13 8.02
N PRO A 114 0.41 1.15 7.65
CA PRO A 114 -0.66 0.69 8.54
C PRO A 114 -0.11 0.35 9.93
N LEU A 115 1.02 -0.34 10.03
CA LEU A 115 1.59 -0.70 11.33
C LEU A 115 2.09 0.51 12.14
N THR A 116 2.68 1.54 11.53
CA THR A 116 3.09 2.75 12.28
C THR A 116 1.88 3.55 12.77
N LEU A 117 0.79 3.60 11.99
CA LEU A 117 -0.47 4.20 12.43
C LEU A 117 -1.09 3.45 13.62
N ALA A 118 -1.07 2.12 13.61
CA ALA A 118 -1.57 1.30 14.71
C ALA A 118 -0.85 1.62 16.04
N VAL A 119 0.48 1.73 15.97
CA VAL A 119 1.33 2.04 17.12
C VAL A 119 1.05 3.46 17.62
N LYS A 120 1.01 4.45 16.71
CA LYS A 120 0.70 5.84 17.06
C LYS A 120 -0.69 6.02 17.67
N ALA A 121 -1.66 5.22 17.25
CA ALA A 121 -3.00 5.20 17.82
C ALA A 121 -3.07 4.51 19.20
N GLY A 122 -2.01 3.79 19.61
CA GLY A 122 -1.97 3.04 20.87
C GLY A 122 -2.88 1.80 20.88
N LEU A 123 -3.29 1.32 19.70
CA LEU A 123 -4.24 0.21 19.55
C LEU A 123 -3.50 -1.13 19.55
N VAL A 124 -3.13 -1.60 20.74
CA VAL A 124 -2.31 -2.81 20.95
C VAL A 124 -2.86 -4.04 20.25
N GLU A 125 -4.18 -4.24 20.27
CA GLU A 125 -4.79 -5.40 19.61
C GLU A 125 -4.72 -5.29 18.08
N ASN A 126 -4.83 -4.08 17.51
CA ASN A 126 -4.65 -3.88 16.07
C ASN A 126 -3.18 -4.11 15.66
N VAL A 127 -2.22 -3.65 16.47
CA VAL A 127 -0.79 -3.96 16.29
C VAL A 127 -0.56 -5.47 16.30
N ARG A 128 -1.13 -6.18 17.29
CA ARG A 128 -1.03 -7.64 17.38
C ARG A 128 -1.59 -8.32 16.13
N THR A 129 -2.80 -7.96 15.70
CA THR A 129 -3.45 -8.56 14.53
C THR A 129 -2.62 -8.36 13.26
N LEU A 130 -2.07 -7.16 13.03
CA LEU A 130 -1.19 -6.91 11.87
C LEU A 130 0.06 -7.80 11.90
N LEU A 131 0.72 -7.93 13.06
CA LEU A 131 1.91 -8.77 13.20
C LEU A 131 1.59 -10.26 13.02
N GLU A 132 0.46 -10.73 13.55
CA GLU A 132 0.00 -12.12 13.38
C GLU A 132 -0.33 -12.45 11.92
N LYS A 133 -0.84 -11.47 11.16
CA LYS A 133 -1.07 -11.62 9.71
C LYS A 133 0.21 -11.59 8.89
N GLY A 134 1.34 -11.19 9.49
CA GLY A 134 2.66 -11.17 8.87
C GLY A 134 3.06 -9.84 8.21
N VAL A 135 2.48 -8.72 8.67
CA VAL A 135 2.93 -7.38 8.30
C VAL A 135 4.36 -7.16 8.79
N TRP A 136 5.20 -6.54 7.97
CA TRP A 136 6.62 -6.42 8.25
C TRP A 136 6.88 -5.39 9.36
N PRO A 137 7.49 -5.78 10.51
CA PRO A 137 7.61 -4.90 11.66
C PRO A 137 8.70 -3.82 11.53
N ASN A 138 9.56 -3.93 10.53
CA ASN A 138 10.73 -3.06 10.35
C ASN A 138 10.59 -2.06 9.20
N THR A 139 9.40 -1.97 8.59
CA THR A 139 9.15 -0.97 7.54
C THR A 139 9.23 0.42 8.15
N LYS A 140 10.16 1.25 7.65
CA LYS A 140 10.36 2.60 8.15
C LYS A 140 9.36 3.56 7.54
N ASN A 141 8.82 4.47 8.34
CA ASN A 141 8.13 5.64 7.79
C ASN A 141 9.11 6.60 7.10
N ASP A 142 8.61 7.71 6.55
CA ASP A 142 9.45 8.67 5.83
C ASP A 142 10.37 9.49 6.75
N LYS A 143 10.13 9.45 8.06
CA LYS A 143 11.06 9.97 9.09
C LYS A 143 12.17 8.97 9.43
N GLY A 144 12.16 7.77 8.83
CA GLY A 144 13.13 6.71 9.10
C GLY A 144 12.86 5.94 10.40
N GLU A 145 11.71 6.15 11.03
CA GLU A 145 11.28 5.51 12.28
C GLU A 145 10.65 4.15 11.96
N THR A 146 11.04 3.10 12.69
CA THR A 146 10.32 1.82 12.64
C THR A 146 9.14 1.85 13.61
N PRO A 147 8.10 1.02 13.41
CA PRO A 147 7.00 0.89 14.36
C PRO A 147 7.45 0.62 15.81
N LEU A 148 8.58 -0.06 16.01
CA LEU A 148 9.13 -0.34 17.35
C LEU A 148 9.75 0.89 18.03
N LEU A 149 10.05 1.96 17.28
CA LEU A 149 10.68 3.19 17.77
C LEU A 149 9.67 4.32 18.05
N LEU A 150 8.39 4.09 17.77
CA LEU A 150 7.27 5.02 17.99
C LEU A 150 6.55 4.71 19.31
#